data_AF-A0A1V4ZDA4-F1
#
_entry.id   AF-A0A1V4ZDA4-F1
#
_cell.length_a   1.000
_cell.length_b   1.000
_cell.length_c   1.000
_cell.angle_alpha   90.00
_cell.angle_beta   90.00
_cell.angle_gamma   90.00
#
_symmetry.space_group_name_H-M   'P 1'
#
loop_
_entity.id
_entity.type
_entity.pdbx_description
1 polymer ?
#
loop_
_entity_poly.entity_id
_entity_poly.type
_entity_poly.pdbx_seq_one_letter_code
_entity_poly.pdbx_strand_id
1 'polypeptide(L)'
;MINLDFPRCDRCGDAGCKVGEPGKFKSCPTNVSEIKKEEIIERYHDPEIQVLMQTAAKVERGTLQPVNGVLTPIRPRISEIMAFADQMGWKKIGVAFCLAAREDGIKLTKVLEARGFEVCSVICRNFSMKKGEFGISKDDCIKSENETVCNPVYQAELLNQAGTQLNIVLGLCVGHDMLFTKHSKAYVTTLSVKDRMTANNPVAPLYSGFFAEILKKY
;
A
#
# COMPACT_ATOMS: atom_id res chain seq x y z
N MET A 1 12.88 -20.35 -21.25
CA MET A 1 13.24 -21.16 -20.06
C MET A 1 13.14 -20.27 -18.84
N ILE A 2 12.46 -20.70 -17.77
CA ILE A 2 12.41 -19.94 -16.51
C ILE A 2 13.74 -20.11 -15.80
N ASN A 3 14.39 -18.99 -15.45
CA ASN A 3 15.54 -19.00 -14.57
C ASN A 3 15.08 -19.46 -13.18
N LEU A 4 15.57 -20.62 -12.73
CA LEU A 4 15.21 -21.24 -11.45
C LEU A 4 16.00 -20.66 -10.27
N ASP A 5 16.94 -19.75 -10.54
CA ASP A 5 17.81 -19.10 -9.56
C ASP A 5 17.14 -17.85 -8.96
N PHE A 6 15.93 -17.49 -9.42
CA PHE A 6 15.11 -16.42 -8.85
C PHE A 6 13.92 -16.98 -8.05
N PRO A 7 13.44 -16.27 -7.01
CA PRO A 7 12.32 -16.73 -6.18
C PRO A 7 11.01 -16.84 -6.97
N ARG A 8 10.28 -17.96 -6.82
CA ARG A 8 9.01 -18.26 -7.53
C ARG A 8 7.94 -18.86 -6.60
N CYS A 9 7.50 -18.09 -5.60
CA CYS A 9 6.43 -18.50 -4.69
C CYS A 9 5.11 -18.84 -5.40
N ASP A 10 4.86 -18.25 -6.56
CA ASP A 10 3.69 -18.51 -7.43
C ASP A 10 3.61 -19.97 -7.93
N ARG A 11 4.69 -20.74 -7.78
CA ARG A 11 4.78 -22.15 -8.21
C ARG A 11 4.82 -23.14 -7.04
N CYS A 12 4.77 -22.65 -5.80
CA CYS A 12 4.83 -23.49 -4.63
C CYS A 12 3.46 -24.13 -4.36
N GLY A 13 3.33 -25.44 -4.53
CA GLY A 13 2.13 -26.19 -4.16
C GLY A 13 2.05 -26.55 -2.67
N ASP A 14 3.18 -26.51 -1.96
CA ASP A 14 3.28 -27.07 -0.61
C ASP A 14 2.92 -26.08 0.49
N ALA A 15 3.21 -24.79 0.29
CA ALA A 15 3.10 -23.73 1.30
C ALA A 15 3.72 -24.11 2.68
N GLY A 16 4.79 -24.92 2.69
CA GLY A 16 5.40 -25.45 3.92
C GLY A 16 5.87 -24.39 4.92
N CYS A 17 6.13 -23.16 4.46
CA CYS A 17 6.40 -22.02 5.33
C CYS A 17 5.29 -21.74 6.35
N LYS A 18 4.03 -22.08 6.04
CA LYS A 18 2.88 -21.96 6.95
C LYS A 18 3.01 -22.83 8.20
N VAL A 19 3.71 -23.96 8.09
CA VAL A 19 3.90 -24.94 9.17
C VAL A 19 5.34 -24.99 9.67
N GLY A 20 6.18 -24.02 9.29
CA GLY A 20 7.57 -23.95 9.74
C GLY A 20 8.56 -24.81 8.93
N GLU A 21 8.13 -25.34 7.79
CA GLU A 21 8.94 -26.21 6.91
C GLU A 21 9.08 -25.62 5.50
N PRO A 22 9.72 -24.44 5.32
CA PRO A 22 9.97 -23.88 4.00
C PRO A 22 10.99 -24.70 3.20
N GLY A 23 11.22 -24.36 1.93
CA GLY A 23 12.28 -24.96 1.11
C GLY A 23 11.91 -26.25 0.36
N LYS A 24 10.65 -26.71 0.45
CA LYS A 24 10.19 -27.96 -0.21
C LYS A 24 10.20 -27.93 -1.75
N PHE A 25 10.20 -26.73 -2.34
CA PHE A 25 10.26 -26.52 -3.78
C PHE A 25 11.57 -25.81 -4.19
N LYS A 26 12.15 -26.17 -5.34
CA LYS A 26 13.48 -25.71 -5.80
C LYS A 26 13.66 -24.19 -5.76
N SER A 27 12.75 -23.41 -6.37
CA SER A 27 12.85 -21.93 -6.41
C SER A 27 12.14 -21.25 -5.23
N CYS A 28 12.02 -21.96 -4.09
CA CYS A 28 11.61 -21.35 -2.83
C CYS A 28 12.62 -20.26 -2.43
N PRO A 29 12.19 -19.07 -1.98
CA PRO A 29 13.11 -18.01 -1.54
C PRO A 29 14.13 -18.48 -0.50
N THR A 30 13.78 -19.43 0.37
CA THR A 30 14.69 -20.02 1.37
C THR A 30 15.86 -20.79 0.75
N ASN A 31 15.71 -21.32 -0.47
CA ASN A 31 16.74 -22.11 -1.13
C ASN A 31 17.63 -21.26 -2.06
N VAL A 32 17.08 -20.17 -2.62
CA VAL A 32 17.76 -19.36 -3.65
C VAL A 32 18.30 -18.02 -3.13
N SER A 33 17.99 -17.66 -1.89
CA SER A 33 18.50 -16.43 -1.28
C SER A 33 19.76 -16.69 -0.49
N GLU A 34 20.74 -15.79 -0.63
CA GLU A 34 21.93 -15.75 0.23
C GLU A 34 21.67 -15.04 1.57
N ILE A 35 20.50 -14.41 1.73
CA ILE A 35 20.12 -13.69 2.94
C ILE A 35 19.83 -14.70 4.06
N LYS A 36 20.55 -14.59 5.17
CA LYS A 36 20.40 -15.53 6.30
C LYS A 36 19.21 -15.15 7.18
N LYS A 37 18.56 -16.16 7.76
CA LYS A 37 17.44 -15.97 8.68
C LYS A 37 17.85 -15.13 9.89
N GLU A 38 19.03 -15.38 10.42
CA GLU A 38 19.58 -14.70 11.61
C GLU A 38 19.84 -13.22 11.32
N GLU A 39 20.32 -12.89 10.12
CA GLU A 39 20.52 -11.50 9.67
C GLU A 39 19.21 -10.73 9.60
N ILE A 40 18.12 -11.39 9.19
CA ILE A 40 16.79 -10.76 9.16
C ILE A 40 16.22 -10.63 10.57
N ILE A 41 16.34 -11.66 11.42
CA ILE A 41 15.91 -11.58 12.83
C ILE A 41 16.59 -10.42 13.53
N GLU A 42 17.90 -10.23 13.31
CA GLU A 42 18.64 -9.12 13.90
C GLU A 42 18.09 -7.75 13.49
N ARG A 43 17.61 -7.59 12.25
CA ARG A 43 16.95 -6.33 11.84
C ARG A 43 15.65 -6.08 12.60
N TYR A 44 14.94 -7.12 13.02
CA TYR A 44 13.75 -6.99 13.88
C TYR A 44 14.09 -6.74 15.36
N HIS A 45 15.37 -6.72 15.74
CA HIS A 45 15.80 -6.22 17.05
C HIS A 45 15.93 -4.69 17.09
N ASP A 46 15.89 -4.01 15.95
CA ASP A 46 15.69 -2.56 15.93
C ASP A 46 14.38 -2.21 16.67
N PRO A 47 14.42 -1.33 17.70
CA PRO A 47 13.26 -1.07 18.54
C PRO A 47 12.03 -0.56 17.77
N GLU A 48 12.22 0.24 16.72
CA GLU A 48 11.12 0.79 15.93
C GLU A 48 10.44 -0.30 15.11
N ILE A 49 11.24 -1.13 14.43
CA ILE A 49 10.75 -2.28 13.65
C ILE A 49 10.06 -3.30 14.57
N GLN A 50 10.65 -3.57 15.73
CA GLN A 50 10.10 -4.52 16.70
C GLN A 50 8.73 -4.08 17.20
N VAL A 51 8.59 -2.81 17.61
CA VAL A 51 7.32 -2.25 18.09
C VAL A 51 6.26 -2.28 16.99
N LEU A 52 6.63 -1.94 15.75
CA LEU A 52 5.72 -2.00 14.60
C LEU A 52 5.24 -3.43 14.35
N MET A 53 6.14 -4.42 14.32
CA MET A 53 5.79 -5.81 14.07
C MET A 53 4.90 -6.40 15.18
N GLN A 54 5.20 -6.11 16.44
CA GLN A 54 4.36 -6.52 17.58
C GLN A 54 2.97 -5.86 17.52
N THR A 55 2.91 -4.59 17.12
CA THR A 55 1.64 -3.88 16.95
C THR A 55 0.83 -4.46 15.80
N ALA A 56 1.47 -4.85 14.69
CA ALA A 56 0.82 -5.54 13.58
C ALA A 56 0.14 -6.83 14.04
N ALA A 57 0.84 -7.68 14.78
CA ALA A 57 0.26 -8.92 15.32
C ALA A 57 -0.91 -8.66 16.28
N LYS A 58 -0.81 -7.65 17.15
CA LYS A 58 -1.89 -7.26 18.08
C LYS A 58 -3.13 -6.77 17.34
N VAL A 59 -2.95 -5.90 16.34
CA VAL A 59 -4.05 -5.35 15.54
C VAL A 59 -4.71 -6.44 14.72
N GLU A 60 -3.93 -7.29 14.03
CA GLU A 60 -4.41 -8.46 13.28
C GLU A 60 -5.29 -9.37 14.13
N ARG A 61 -4.84 -9.70 15.35
CA ARG A 61 -5.63 -10.52 16.27
C ARG A 61 -6.99 -9.90 16.59
N GLY A 62 -7.06 -8.56 16.64
CA GLY A 62 -8.27 -7.80 16.91
C GLY A 62 -9.17 -7.55 15.69
N THR A 63 -8.78 -7.97 14.49
CA THR A 63 -9.64 -7.87 13.29
C THR A 63 -10.59 -9.05 13.14
N LEU A 64 -10.32 -10.17 13.83
CA LEU A 64 -11.09 -11.40 13.78
C LEU A 64 -11.76 -11.70 15.12
N GLN A 65 -13.05 -12.06 15.07
CA GLN A 65 -13.80 -12.54 16.23
C GLN A 65 -14.51 -13.86 15.91
N PRO A 66 -14.60 -14.83 16.84
CA PRO A 66 -15.45 -15.99 16.67
C PRO A 66 -16.92 -15.56 16.65
N VAL A 67 -17.60 -15.79 15.52
CA VAL A 67 -19.05 -15.67 15.36
C VAL A 67 -19.55 -17.06 15.03
N ASN A 68 -20.33 -17.67 15.94
CA ASN A 68 -20.80 -19.06 15.82
C ASN A 68 -19.67 -20.08 15.56
N GLY A 69 -18.52 -19.91 16.22
CA GLY A 69 -17.35 -20.79 16.07
C GLY A 69 -16.48 -20.51 14.84
N VAL A 70 -16.85 -19.55 13.98
CA VAL A 70 -16.07 -19.16 12.79
C VAL A 70 -15.34 -17.85 13.04
N LEU A 71 -14.03 -17.81 12.83
CA LEU A 71 -13.27 -16.56 12.85
C LEU A 71 -13.73 -15.66 11.70
N THR A 72 -14.38 -14.55 12.07
CA THR A 72 -15.02 -13.63 11.12
C THR A 72 -14.34 -12.25 11.22
N PRO A 73 -13.99 -11.62 10.08
CA PRO A 73 -13.53 -10.23 10.06
C PRO A 73 -14.59 -9.26 10.58
N ILE A 74 -14.23 -8.44 11.56
CA ILE A 74 -15.11 -7.48 12.23
C ILE A 74 -14.69 -6.02 12.03
N ARG A 75 -13.58 -5.77 11.33
CA ARG A 75 -13.05 -4.42 11.09
C ARG A 75 -12.80 -4.20 9.60
N PRO A 76 -13.20 -3.06 9.03
CA PRO A 76 -12.70 -2.61 7.74
C PRO A 76 -11.29 -2.01 7.89
N ARG A 77 -10.57 -1.92 6.76
CA ARG A 77 -9.19 -1.39 6.72
C ARG A 77 -9.03 -0.01 7.37
N ILE A 78 -9.99 0.90 7.24
CA ILE A 78 -9.93 2.24 7.88
C ILE A 78 -9.88 2.09 9.41
N SER A 79 -10.71 1.23 9.99
CA SER A 79 -10.71 0.96 11.43
C SER A 79 -9.43 0.27 11.90
N GLU A 80 -8.87 -0.62 11.07
CA GLU A 80 -7.56 -1.24 11.35
C GLU A 80 -6.44 -0.20 11.37
N ILE A 81 -6.40 0.72 10.39
CA ILE A 81 -5.41 1.80 10.33
C ILE A 81 -5.49 2.69 11.58
N MET A 82 -6.69 3.10 11.98
CA MET A 82 -6.88 3.91 13.19
C MET A 82 -6.44 3.15 14.45
N ALA A 83 -6.83 1.88 14.59
CA ALA A 83 -6.42 1.06 15.72
C ALA A 83 -4.89 0.86 15.77
N PHE A 84 -4.25 0.70 14.61
CA PHE A 84 -2.80 0.59 14.51
C PHE A 84 -2.11 1.89 14.92
N ALA A 85 -2.56 3.03 14.39
CA ALA A 85 -2.03 4.34 14.75
C ALA A 85 -2.18 4.63 16.26
N ASP A 86 -3.32 4.27 16.85
CA ASP A 86 -3.54 4.39 18.30
C ASP A 86 -2.52 3.57 19.11
N GLN A 87 -2.29 2.30 18.73
CA GLN A 87 -1.35 1.40 19.42
C GLN A 87 0.11 1.85 19.25
N MET A 88 0.46 2.41 18.10
CA MET A 88 1.77 3.01 17.85
C MET A 88 1.96 4.36 18.57
N GLY A 89 0.89 4.94 19.13
CA GLY A 89 0.91 6.30 19.67
C GLY A 89 1.07 7.39 18.60
N TRP A 90 0.82 7.07 17.32
CA TRP A 90 0.87 8.03 16.24
C TRP A 90 -0.31 9.00 16.33
N LYS A 91 -0.03 10.29 16.33
CA LYS A 91 -1.04 11.36 16.46
C LYS A 91 -1.23 12.14 15.18
N LYS A 92 -0.17 12.30 14.39
CA LYS A 92 -0.20 13.06 13.14
C LYS A 92 -0.21 12.14 11.92
N ILE A 93 -1.31 12.18 11.17
CA ILE A 93 -1.52 11.34 9.99
C ILE A 93 -1.57 12.19 8.74
N GLY A 94 -0.80 11.81 7.73
CA GLY A 94 -0.89 12.39 6.40
C GLY A 94 -1.92 11.68 5.53
N VAL A 95 -2.67 12.43 4.73
CA VAL A 95 -3.61 11.87 3.74
C VAL A 95 -3.26 12.44 2.36
N ALA A 96 -2.64 11.63 1.51
CA ALA A 96 -2.31 11.99 0.14
C ALA A 96 -3.33 11.38 -0.82
N PHE A 97 -4.09 12.23 -1.51
CA PHE A 97 -5.21 11.76 -2.33
C PHE A 97 -5.25 12.38 -3.72
N CYS A 98 -5.83 11.64 -4.65
CA CYS A 98 -6.05 12.16 -5.99
C CYS A 98 -7.28 13.08 -6.05
N LEU A 99 -7.26 14.03 -6.99
CA LEU A 99 -8.45 14.81 -7.37
C LEU A 99 -9.67 13.93 -7.69
N ALA A 100 -9.48 12.77 -8.32
CA ALA A 100 -10.57 11.82 -8.61
C ALA A 100 -11.15 11.15 -7.35
N ALA A 101 -10.43 11.17 -6.23
CA ALA A 101 -10.85 10.64 -4.93
C ALA A 101 -11.08 11.77 -3.92
N ARG A 102 -11.39 13.00 -4.38
CA ARG A 102 -11.51 14.18 -3.53
C ARG A 102 -12.56 14.00 -2.42
N GLU A 103 -13.75 13.52 -2.77
CA GLU A 103 -14.82 13.33 -1.80
C GLU A 103 -14.48 12.26 -0.77
N ASP A 104 -13.82 11.17 -1.21
CA ASP A 104 -13.35 10.12 -0.32
C ASP A 104 -12.25 10.62 0.61
N GLY A 105 -11.32 11.45 0.10
CA GLY A 105 -10.29 12.10 0.89
C GLY A 105 -10.86 13.02 1.96
N ILE A 106 -11.86 13.85 1.62
CA ILE A 106 -12.56 14.72 2.58
C ILE A 106 -13.24 13.88 3.67
N LYS A 107 -13.95 12.81 3.28
CA LYS A 107 -14.61 11.93 4.25
C LYS A 107 -13.61 11.24 5.17
N LEU A 108 -12.52 10.70 4.61
CA LEU A 108 -11.47 10.04 5.38
C LEU A 108 -10.85 10.99 6.40
N THR A 109 -10.47 12.20 5.99
CA THR A 109 -9.91 13.22 6.90
C THR A 109 -10.86 13.50 8.06
N LYS A 110 -12.15 13.73 7.79
CA LYS A 110 -13.16 13.97 8.85
C LYS A 110 -13.28 12.80 9.82
N VAL A 111 -13.22 11.56 9.32
CA VAL A 111 -13.29 10.36 10.17
C VAL A 111 -12.06 10.28 11.08
N LEU A 112 -10.87 10.55 10.55
CA LEU A 112 -9.62 10.54 11.32
C LEU A 112 -9.58 11.67 12.37
N GLU A 113 -10.01 12.88 12.00
CA GLU A 113 -10.11 14.02 12.93
C GLU A 113 -11.12 13.74 14.04
N ALA A 114 -12.30 13.20 13.70
CA ALA A 114 -13.31 12.81 14.69
C ALA A 114 -12.81 11.70 15.65
N ARG A 115 -11.86 10.88 15.21
CA ARG A 115 -11.18 9.90 16.07
C ARG A 115 -10.15 10.54 17.01
N GLY A 116 -9.70 11.76 16.71
CA GLY A 116 -8.75 12.54 17.53
C GLY A 116 -7.34 12.64 16.95
N PHE A 117 -7.13 12.29 15.68
CA PHE A 117 -5.84 12.49 15.01
C PHE A 117 -5.68 13.92 14.49
N GLU A 118 -4.45 14.43 14.49
CA GLU A 118 -4.07 15.62 13.74
C GLU A 118 -3.84 15.21 12.28
N VAL A 119 -4.61 15.75 11.34
CA VAL A 119 -4.55 15.32 9.93
C VAL A 119 -3.92 16.39 9.06
N CYS A 120 -2.90 16.01 8.30
CA CYS A 120 -2.33 16.83 7.22
C CYS A 120 -2.75 16.22 5.88
N SER A 121 -3.57 16.92 5.09
CA SER A 121 -4.08 16.36 3.83
C SER A 121 -3.55 17.12 2.61
N VAL A 122 -3.31 16.41 1.51
CA VAL A 122 -2.72 16.98 0.29
C VAL A 122 -3.28 16.32 -0.97
N ILE A 123 -3.80 17.14 -1.89
CA ILE A 123 -4.36 16.69 -3.17
C ILE A 123 -3.31 16.63 -4.28
N CYS A 124 -3.48 15.74 -5.24
CA CYS A 124 -2.42 15.41 -6.20
C CYS A 124 -2.00 16.53 -7.17
N ARG A 125 -2.79 17.59 -7.39
CA ARG A 125 -2.49 18.64 -8.39
C ARG A 125 -2.00 19.96 -7.79
N ASN A 126 -1.44 19.94 -6.59
CA ASN A 126 -0.84 21.12 -6.00
C ASN A 126 0.27 21.70 -6.90
N PHE A 127 0.39 23.03 -6.87
CA PHE A 127 1.16 23.87 -7.80
C PHE A 127 0.64 23.97 -9.23
N SER A 128 -0.38 23.19 -9.63
CA SER A 128 -0.97 23.29 -10.98
C SER A 128 0.06 23.22 -12.11
N MET A 129 1.18 22.53 -11.90
CA MET A 129 2.21 22.36 -12.91
C MET A 129 1.64 21.60 -14.10
N LYS A 130 2.12 21.89 -15.29
CA LYS A 130 1.69 21.35 -16.57
C LYS A 130 2.62 20.25 -17.03
N LYS A 131 2.09 19.31 -17.82
CA LYS A 131 2.86 18.21 -18.40
C LYS A 131 4.07 18.69 -19.21
N GLY A 132 3.93 19.79 -19.97
CA GLY A 132 5.03 20.37 -20.74
C GLY A 132 6.24 20.79 -19.91
N GLU A 133 6.06 21.16 -18.63
CA GLU A 133 7.16 21.51 -17.72
C GLU A 133 8.04 20.30 -17.34
N PHE A 134 7.54 19.08 -17.57
CA PHE A 134 8.24 17.81 -17.32
C PHE A 134 8.75 17.15 -18.60
N GLY A 135 8.70 17.84 -19.74
CA GLY A 135 9.08 17.27 -21.03
C GLY A 135 8.17 16.13 -21.50
N ILE A 136 6.95 16.03 -20.96
CA ILE A 136 5.97 15.05 -21.41
C ILE A 136 5.44 15.49 -22.77
N SER A 137 5.54 14.60 -23.75
CA SER A 137 5.12 14.87 -25.11
C SER A 137 3.61 15.12 -25.20
N LYS A 138 3.18 15.84 -26.23
CA LYS A 138 1.76 16.04 -26.51
C LYS A 138 1.02 14.72 -26.81
N ASP A 139 1.71 13.72 -27.36
CA ASP A 139 1.11 12.42 -27.67
C ASP A 139 0.81 11.60 -26.40
N ASP A 140 1.53 11.87 -25.31
CA ASP A 140 1.31 11.29 -23.98
C ASP A 140 0.31 12.13 -23.12
N CYS A 141 -0.28 13.16 -23.72
CA CYS A 141 -1.31 13.98 -23.12
C CYS A 141 -2.71 13.42 -23.43
N ILE A 142 -3.62 13.49 -22.45
CA ILE A 142 -5.03 13.08 -22.63
C ILE A 142 -5.78 14.11 -23.50
N LYS A 143 -5.45 15.39 -23.36
CA LYS A 143 -6.08 16.54 -24.02
C LYS A 143 -5.05 17.48 -24.65
N SER A 144 -3.99 17.86 -23.94
CA SER A 144 -2.97 18.82 -24.45
C SER A 144 -1.75 18.91 -23.54
N GLU A 145 -0.68 19.61 -23.92
CA GLU A 145 0.46 19.86 -23.00
C GLU A 145 0.13 20.75 -21.79
N ASN A 146 -1.01 21.46 -21.83
CA ASN A 146 -1.45 22.41 -20.81
C ASN A 146 -2.26 21.76 -19.67
N GLU A 147 -2.60 20.47 -19.77
CA GLU A 147 -3.20 19.77 -18.62
C GLU A 147 -2.22 19.71 -17.46
N THR A 148 -2.76 19.99 -16.29
CA THR A 148 -1.99 19.91 -15.07
C THR A 148 -1.62 18.46 -14.75
N VAL A 149 -0.44 18.26 -14.19
CA VAL A 149 0.10 16.95 -13.81
C VAL A 149 -0.13 16.70 -12.31
N CYS A 150 -0.06 15.45 -11.90
CA CYS A 150 -0.02 15.13 -10.48
C CYS A 150 1.42 15.35 -9.96
N ASN A 151 1.56 15.82 -8.72
CA ASN A 151 2.84 16.07 -8.08
C ASN A 151 2.97 15.22 -6.79
N PRO A 152 3.16 13.89 -6.92
CA PRO A 152 3.26 12.99 -5.78
C PRO A 152 4.52 13.22 -4.93
N VAL A 153 5.60 13.75 -5.54
CA VAL A 153 6.82 14.12 -4.81
C VAL A 153 6.53 15.25 -3.85
N TYR A 154 5.87 16.33 -4.31
CA TYR A 154 5.47 17.40 -3.40
C TYR A 154 4.47 16.95 -2.35
N GLN A 155 3.54 16.05 -2.68
CA GLN A 155 2.65 15.46 -1.67
C GLN A 155 3.47 14.81 -0.54
N ALA A 156 4.49 14.03 -0.87
CA ALA A 156 5.35 13.40 0.13
C ALA A 156 6.18 14.45 0.90
N GLU A 157 6.82 15.40 0.21
CA GLU A 157 7.67 16.41 0.86
C GLU A 157 6.90 17.33 1.80
N LEU A 158 5.67 17.72 1.45
CA LEU A 158 4.83 18.53 2.33
C LEU A 158 4.45 17.76 3.61
N LEU A 159 4.15 16.47 3.50
CA LEU A 159 3.83 15.63 4.68
C LEU A 159 5.09 15.32 5.51
N ASN A 160 6.24 15.15 4.86
CA ASN A 160 7.55 15.08 5.53
C ASN A 160 7.81 16.36 6.34
N GLN A 161 7.57 17.54 5.75
CA GLN A 161 7.70 18.83 6.44
C GLN A 161 6.72 18.95 7.62
N ALA A 162 5.51 18.42 7.47
CA ALA A 162 4.52 18.41 8.55
C ALA A 162 4.87 17.45 9.70
N GLY A 163 5.82 16.53 9.50
CA GLY A 163 6.23 15.54 10.51
C GLY A 163 5.17 14.47 10.76
N THR A 164 4.42 14.08 9.73
CA THR A 164 3.45 12.97 9.81
C THR A 164 4.17 11.66 10.17
N GLN A 165 3.53 10.80 10.96
CA GLN A 165 4.11 9.52 11.39
C GLN A 165 3.61 8.34 10.55
N LEU A 166 2.42 8.49 9.96
CA LEU A 166 1.81 7.58 9.02
C LEU A 166 1.19 8.38 7.88
N ASN A 167 1.40 7.93 6.65
CA ASN A 167 0.77 8.47 5.46
C ASN A 167 -0.19 7.47 4.84
N ILE A 168 -1.43 7.90 4.60
CA ILE A 168 -2.46 7.12 3.90
C ILE A 168 -2.55 7.60 2.47
N VAL A 169 -2.33 6.70 1.52
CA VAL A 169 -2.50 6.92 0.09
C VAL A 169 -3.92 6.56 -0.34
N LEU A 170 -4.56 7.47 -1.08
CA LEU A 170 -5.93 7.29 -1.56
C LEU A 170 -6.10 7.67 -3.03
N GLY A 171 -6.33 6.68 -3.88
CA GLY A 171 -6.72 6.86 -5.28
C GLY A 171 -5.62 7.44 -6.16
N LEU A 172 -4.34 7.28 -5.80
CA LEU A 172 -3.23 7.64 -6.67
C LEU A 172 -3.13 6.65 -7.85
N CYS A 173 -2.61 7.13 -8.98
CA CYS A 173 -2.31 6.28 -10.14
C CYS A 173 -1.02 5.49 -9.88
N VAL A 174 -0.83 4.36 -10.58
CA VAL A 174 0.33 3.45 -10.47
C VAL A 174 1.68 4.19 -10.34
N GLY A 175 2.08 5.00 -11.32
CA GLY A 175 3.37 5.71 -11.24
C GLY A 175 3.45 6.78 -10.13
N HIS A 176 2.31 7.36 -9.75
CA HIS A 176 2.26 8.40 -8.73
C HIS A 176 2.27 7.81 -7.31
N ASP A 177 1.67 6.64 -7.09
CA ASP A 177 1.74 5.95 -5.80
C ASP A 177 3.17 5.51 -5.48
N MET A 178 3.92 5.08 -6.50
CA MET A 178 5.30 4.65 -6.38
C MET A 178 6.19 5.83 -6.01
N LEU A 179 6.02 6.96 -6.70
CA LEU A 179 6.76 8.18 -6.40
C LEU A 179 6.44 8.72 -5.00
N PHE A 180 5.16 8.76 -4.61
CA PHE A 180 4.80 9.18 -3.25
C PHE A 180 5.46 8.29 -2.21
N THR A 181 5.33 6.97 -2.35
CA THR A 181 5.86 6.00 -1.39
C THR A 181 7.39 6.06 -1.30
N LYS A 182 8.07 6.23 -2.44
CA LYS A 182 9.53 6.37 -2.50
C LYS A 182 10.05 7.61 -1.77
N HIS A 183 9.29 8.71 -1.78
CA HIS A 183 9.71 9.99 -1.20
C HIS A 183 9.15 10.25 0.22
N SER A 184 8.21 9.42 0.70
CA SER A 184 7.71 9.51 2.07
C SER A 184 8.76 9.04 3.07
N LYS A 185 9.04 9.86 4.10
CA LYS A 185 9.86 9.45 5.26
C LYS A 185 9.06 8.66 6.29
N ALA A 186 7.77 8.97 6.41
CA ALA A 186 6.84 8.24 7.26
C ALA A 186 6.46 6.88 6.65
N TYR A 187 6.00 5.94 7.48
CA TYR A 187 5.37 4.72 7.00
C TYR A 187 4.18 5.05 6.09
N VAL A 188 4.00 4.27 5.03
CA VAL A 188 2.93 4.47 4.04
C VAL A 188 2.01 3.26 4.03
N THR A 189 0.71 3.51 4.04
CA THR A 189 -0.30 2.49 3.75
C THR A 189 -1.23 2.99 2.66
N THR A 190 -1.64 2.10 1.75
CA THR A 190 -2.58 2.43 0.68
C THR A 190 -3.97 1.94 1.08
N LEU A 191 -4.91 2.88 1.20
CA LEU A 191 -6.31 2.55 1.47
C LEU A 191 -7.05 2.15 0.19
N SER A 192 -6.75 2.84 -0.92
CA SER A 192 -7.31 2.54 -2.24
C SER A 192 -6.33 2.97 -3.32
N VAL A 193 -6.24 2.20 -4.41
CA VAL A 193 -5.56 2.62 -5.65
C VAL A 193 -6.56 3.25 -6.61
N LYS A 194 -6.08 3.89 -7.68
CA LYS A 194 -6.95 4.30 -8.78
C LYS A 194 -7.17 3.17 -9.77
N ASP A 195 -8.39 2.66 -9.79
CA ASP A 195 -8.88 1.82 -10.87
C ASP A 195 -10.21 2.37 -11.40
N ARG A 196 -10.16 2.90 -12.63
CA ARG A 196 -11.34 3.51 -13.28
C ARG A 196 -12.35 2.46 -13.74
N MET A 197 -11.90 1.24 -14.03
CA MET A 197 -12.74 0.19 -14.60
C MET A 197 -13.52 -0.53 -13.51
N THR A 198 -12.87 -0.82 -12.38
CA THR A 198 -13.43 -1.67 -11.32
C THR A 198 -13.89 -0.89 -10.09
N ALA A 199 -14.05 0.43 -10.22
CA ALA A 199 -14.35 1.32 -9.10
C ALA A 199 -13.37 1.14 -7.93
N ASN A 200 -12.07 1.17 -8.25
CA ASN A 200 -10.97 1.00 -7.31
C ASN A 200 -10.81 -0.39 -6.68
N ASN A 201 -11.36 -1.45 -7.30
CA ASN A 201 -11.16 -2.86 -6.91
C ASN A 201 -10.29 -3.61 -7.93
N PRO A 202 -8.97 -3.34 -8.01
CA PRO A 202 -8.10 -3.82 -9.09
C PRO A 202 -7.90 -5.33 -9.12
N VAL A 203 -8.27 -6.06 -8.06
CA VAL A 203 -8.17 -7.51 -8.01
C VAL A 203 -9.39 -8.20 -8.63
N ALA A 204 -10.53 -7.52 -8.74
CA ALA A 204 -11.76 -8.07 -9.29
C ALA A 204 -11.61 -8.73 -10.68
N PRO A 205 -10.86 -8.15 -11.64
CA PRO A 205 -10.71 -8.73 -12.97
C PRO A 205 -10.02 -10.09 -12.98
N LEU A 206 -9.14 -10.39 -12.00
CA LEU A 206 -8.46 -11.69 -11.91
C LEU A 206 -9.43 -12.86 -11.70
N TYR A 207 -10.63 -12.59 -11.17
CA TYR A 207 -11.69 -13.58 -10.98
C TYR A 207 -12.60 -13.73 -12.20
N SER A 208 -12.40 -12.93 -13.25
CA SER A 208 -13.22 -12.98 -14.47
C SER A 208 -12.78 -14.11 -15.41
N GLY A 209 -13.75 -14.67 -16.14
CA GLY A 209 -13.48 -15.70 -17.15
C GLY A 209 -12.51 -15.24 -18.25
N PHE A 210 -12.47 -13.93 -18.55
CA PHE A 210 -11.55 -13.37 -19.55
C PHE A 210 -10.08 -13.63 -19.20
N PHE A 211 -9.67 -13.30 -17.97
CA PHE A 211 -8.31 -13.55 -17.53
C PHE A 211 -8.04 -15.05 -17.33
N ALA A 212 -9.04 -15.84 -16.92
CA ALA A 212 -8.93 -17.29 -16.88
C ALA A 212 -8.64 -17.91 -18.25
N GLU A 213 -9.26 -17.42 -19.34
CA GLU A 213 -8.97 -17.88 -20.71
C GLU A 213 -7.58 -17.46 -21.20
N ILE A 214 -7.10 -16.27 -20.80
CA ILE A 214 -5.69 -15.87 -21.08
C ILE A 214 -4.74 -16.88 -20.43
N LEU A 215 -4.99 -17.28 -19.18
CA LEU A 215 -4.17 -18.24 -18.45
C LEU A 215 -4.20 -19.66 -19.05
N LYS A 216 -5.19 -20.02 -19.89
CA LYS A 216 -5.22 -21.31 -20.59
C LYS A 216 -4.39 -21.33 -21.86
N LYS A 217 -4.10 -20.16 -22.45
CA LYS A 217 -3.36 -20.03 -23.71
C LYS A 217 -1.84 -20.07 -23.54
N TYR A 218 -1.34 -19.79 -22.34
CA TYR A 218 0.08 -19.67 -21.99
C TYR A 218 0.43 -20.63 -20.86
#